data_AF-A0A524FTD9-F1
#
_entry.id   AF-A0A524FTD9-F1
#
_cell.length_a   1.000
_cell.length_b   1.000
_cell.length_c   1.000
_cell.angle_alpha   90.00
_cell.angle_beta   90.00
_cell.angle_gamma   90.00
#
_symmetry.space_group_name_H-M   'P 1'
#
loop_
_entity.id
_entity.type
_entity.pdbx_description
1 polymer ?
#
loop_
_entity_poly.entity_id
_entity_poly.type
_entity_poly.pdbx_seq_one_letter_code
_entity_poly.pdbx_strand_id
1 'polypeptide(L)'
;MDTGIDFIQPEFLNILFFQQKNLVIFPYVDLKHLHALEIFTVGHNIIDLESTALYNLKEIIEFETNNSYSQNYSLFFIYNLNREKISEILEMSGIRCILNTNDKVSDLVKDDAFIFYNKKNKTFLNYNKIDVELDFEKYLINSSENETILYERIQHIKILATKIFNEINKNPNSYEYIPEILKEYEMNYWERILNFTKLYFNIEIPNLNFTQKKYLTNNCTYNNNAEQNAQFVRLLNEYQYLTSINKHVTNEFIQTLHHYRSLKVNPRYLDMEQLYHPQKIYVYLRTHHWKDKIDTEFFKEWIQMRITGHKLTEQDITDFEKICDKFQLPKTLLMNISMGSSEAHIIPVPQEDDFINKSDCPDDKKTLRHDIENLPSIQNYNAFKYFFLKRLDQIDQMISEIKNSK
;
A
#
# COMPACT_ATOMS: atom_id res chain seq x y z
N MET A 1 -26.75 25.45 6.89
CA MET A 1 -25.96 24.71 7.89
C MET A 1 -24.75 24.19 7.16
N ASP A 2 -23.56 24.40 7.70
CA ASP A 2 -22.36 23.85 7.09
C ASP A 2 -22.37 22.33 7.34
N THR A 3 -22.05 21.53 6.32
CA THR A 3 -21.79 20.09 6.45
C THR A 3 -20.29 19.87 6.65
N GLY A 4 -19.86 18.81 7.33
CA GLY A 4 -18.41 18.56 7.56
C GLY A 4 -17.58 18.59 6.27
N ILE A 5 -18.19 18.13 5.18
CA ILE A 5 -17.65 18.08 3.81
C ILE A 5 -17.33 19.48 3.24
N ASP A 6 -17.91 20.58 3.74
CA ASP A 6 -17.70 21.94 3.19
C ASP A 6 -16.23 22.38 3.17
N PHE A 7 -15.36 21.76 3.97
CA PHE A 7 -13.92 22.04 4.02
C PHE A 7 -13.06 21.07 3.18
N ILE A 8 -13.66 20.02 2.61
CA ILE A 8 -13.00 19.11 1.67
C ILE A 8 -12.97 19.78 0.29
N GLN A 9 -12.06 20.73 0.11
CA GLN A 9 -11.89 21.48 -1.14
C GLN A 9 -10.45 21.34 -1.69
N PRO A 10 -10.27 21.43 -3.02
CA PRO A 10 -8.94 21.32 -3.65
C PRO A 10 -7.90 22.28 -3.07
N GLU A 11 -8.31 23.49 -2.67
CA GLU A 11 -7.44 24.49 -2.05
C GLU A 11 -6.88 24.03 -0.71
N PHE A 12 -7.72 23.44 0.17
CA PHE A 12 -7.25 22.95 1.47
C PHE A 12 -6.33 21.74 1.32
N LEU A 13 -6.64 20.83 0.40
CA LEU A 13 -5.75 19.72 0.03
C LEU A 13 -4.39 20.24 -0.45
N ASN A 14 -4.36 21.21 -1.36
CA ASN A 14 -3.11 21.79 -1.85
C ASN A 14 -2.32 22.50 -0.73
N ILE A 15 -2.96 23.34 0.08
CA ILE A 15 -2.30 24.10 1.16
C ILE A 15 -1.70 23.17 2.22
N LEU A 16 -2.51 22.23 2.73
CA LEU A 16 -2.14 21.42 3.90
C LEU A 16 -1.23 20.24 3.53
N PHE A 17 -1.53 19.53 2.44
CA PHE A 17 -0.81 18.32 2.03
C PHE A 17 0.33 18.65 1.06
N PHE A 18 0.04 19.24 -0.11
CA PHE A 18 1.03 19.41 -1.18
C PHE A 18 2.05 20.52 -0.92
N GLN A 19 1.60 21.71 -0.49
CA GLN A 19 2.47 22.86 -0.19
C GLN A 19 3.01 22.84 1.25
N GLN A 20 2.42 22.04 2.13
CA GLN A 20 2.79 21.93 3.54
C GLN A 20 2.85 23.27 4.28
N LYS A 21 1.89 24.15 4.00
CA LYS A 21 1.70 25.43 4.68
C LYS A 21 0.78 25.30 5.89
N ASN A 22 0.86 26.28 6.77
CA ASN A 22 -0.05 26.44 7.92
C ASN A 22 -1.32 27.17 7.48
N LEU A 23 -2.40 26.99 8.23
CA LEU A 23 -3.72 27.52 7.88
C LEU A 23 -4.32 28.28 9.06
N VAL A 24 -4.85 29.48 8.81
CA VAL A 24 -5.56 30.30 9.80
C VAL A 24 -6.98 30.51 9.31
N ILE A 25 -7.96 30.01 10.06
CA ILE A 25 -9.38 30.12 9.73
C ILE A 25 -10.10 31.05 10.71
N PHE A 26 -10.86 32.00 10.16
CA PHE A 26 -11.67 32.95 10.92
C PHE A 26 -12.91 33.42 10.12
N PRO A 27 -14.00 33.85 10.75
CA PRO A 27 -14.33 33.63 12.17
C PRO A 27 -14.52 32.12 12.46
N TYR A 28 -14.77 31.79 13.72
CA TYR A 28 -14.69 30.43 14.25
C TYR A 28 -15.49 29.39 13.44
N VAL A 29 -14.89 28.20 13.31
CA VAL A 29 -15.50 26.99 12.77
C VAL A 29 -15.77 26.00 13.89
N ASP A 30 -16.91 25.31 13.85
CA ASP A 30 -17.14 24.19 14.76
C ASP A 30 -16.10 23.08 14.55
N LEU A 31 -15.65 22.50 15.67
CA LEU A 31 -14.66 21.42 15.74
C LEU A 31 -14.86 20.34 14.68
N LYS A 32 -16.11 19.85 14.51
CA LYS A 32 -16.46 18.77 13.57
C LYS A 32 -16.08 19.06 12.12
N HIS A 33 -16.14 20.32 11.70
CA HIS A 33 -15.76 20.75 10.35
C HIS A 33 -14.25 20.97 10.23
N LEU A 34 -13.57 21.30 11.33
CA LEU A 34 -12.12 21.42 11.34
C LEU A 34 -11.45 20.04 11.31
N HIS A 35 -11.98 19.05 12.05
CA HIS A 35 -11.51 17.66 12.00
C HIS A 35 -11.68 17.02 10.61
N ALA A 36 -12.60 17.52 9.76
CA ALA A 36 -12.68 17.08 8.37
C ALA A 36 -11.40 17.39 7.56
N LEU A 37 -10.55 18.33 8.01
CA LEU A 37 -9.25 18.63 7.40
C LEU A 37 -8.15 17.63 7.77
N GLU A 38 -8.34 16.77 8.78
CA GLU A 38 -7.38 15.71 9.16
C GLU A 38 -7.08 14.75 8.02
N ILE A 39 -8.03 14.58 7.11
CA ILE A 39 -7.86 13.82 5.87
C ILE A 39 -6.68 14.32 5.01
N PHE A 40 -6.33 15.60 5.13
CA PHE A 40 -5.22 16.23 4.42
C PHE A 40 -3.91 16.29 5.25
N THR A 41 -3.94 15.92 6.53
CA THR A 41 -2.77 15.96 7.43
C THR A 41 -2.03 14.62 7.52
N VAL A 42 -2.32 13.70 6.60
CA VAL A 42 -1.75 12.35 6.48
C VAL A 42 -0.25 12.32 6.78
N GLY A 43 0.12 11.46 7.72
CA GLY A 43 1.51 11.25 8.13
C GLY A 43 2.03 12.17 9.21
N HIS A 44 1.20 13.05 9.77
CA HIS A 44 1.50 13.78 10.99
C HIS A 44 0.79 13.15 12.20
N ASN A 45 1.31 13.36 13.40
CA ASN A 45 0.60 13.07 14.64
C ASN A 45 -0.27 14.28 14.99
N ILE A 46 -1.57 14.08 15.10
CA ILE A 46 -2.55 15.16 15.34
C ILE A 46 -2.62 15.48 16.83
N ILE A 47 -2.52 16.76 17.19
CA ILE A 47 -2.60 17.24 18.57
C ILE A 47 -3.61 18.39 18.65
N ASP A 48 -4.69 18.19 19.40
CA ASP A 48 -5.71 19.22 19.67
C ASP A 48 -5.32 20.07 20.89
N LEU A 49 -5.29 21.40 20.73
CA LEU A 49 -4.96 22.35 21.78
C LEU A 49 -6.06 23.43 21.93
N GLU A 50 -6.73 23.46 23.08
CA GLU A 50 -7.67 24.55 23.40
C GLU A 50 -6.94 25.71 24.11
N SER A 51 -6.85 26.86 23.44
CA SER A 51 -6.12 28.04 23.93
C SER A 51 -6.66 28.62 25.24
N THR A 52 -7.95 28.43 25.54
CA THR A 52 -8.60 28.94 26.77
C THR A 52 -8.05 28.28 28.03
N ALA A 53 -7.65 27.02 27.96
CA ALA A 53 -7.11 26.24 29.07
C ALA A 53 -5.58 26.37 29.23
N LEU A 54 -4.88 26.86 28.20
CA LEU A 54 -3.42 26.83 28.10
C LEU A 54 -2.82 28.24 28.11
N TYR A 55 -2.17 28.61 29.22
CA TYR A 55 -1.44 29.88 29.34
C TYR A 55 -0.12 29.82 28.54
N ASN A 56 0.67 28.76 28.72
CA ASN A 56 1.99 28.58 28.09
C ASN A 56 1.91 27.84 26.75
N LEU A 57 0.99 28.24 25.88
CA LEU A 57 0.71 27.54 24.61
C LEU A 57 1.96 27.39 23.72
N LYS A 58 2.78 28.45 23.63
CA LYS A 58 4.03 28.45 22.85
C LYS A 58 5.02 27.39 23.33
N GLU A 59 5.27 27.32 24.64
CA GLU A 59 6.20 26.35 25.24
C GLU A 59 5.78 24.90 24.97
N ILE A 60 4.46 24.62 24.99
CA ILE A 60 3.90 23.30 24.68
C ILE A 60 4.16 22.93 23.22
N ILE A 61 3.91 23.86 22.29
CA ILE A 61 4.16 23.63 20.86
C ILE A 61 5.66 23.42 20.60
N GLU A 62 6.54 24.23 21.20
CA GLU A 62 7.99 24.08 21.06
C GLU A 62 8.47 22.74 21.63
N PHE A 63 7.96 22.32 22.79
CA PHE A 63 8.29 21.04 23.41
C PHE A 63 7.85 19.86 22.52
N GLU A 64 6.59 19.81 22.10
CA GLU A 64 6.04 18.73 21.27
C GLU A 64 6.60 18.71 19.83
N THR A 65 7.07 19.85 19.30
CA THR A 65 7.73 19.89 17.98
C THR A 65 9.17 19.39 18.06
N ASN A 66 9.89 19.68 19.16
CA ASN A 66 11.30 19.25 19.34
C ASN A 66 11.43 17.83 19.92
N ASN A 67 10.37 17.28 20.52
CA ASN A 67 10.37 15.95 21.14
C ASN A 67 10.51 14.82 20.11
N SER A 68 11.72 14.26 20.04
CA SER A 68 12.07 13.16 19.11
C SER A 68 11.47 11.79 19.47
N TYR A 69 10.49 11.71 20.38
CA TYR A 69 9.87 10.46 20.83
C TYR A 69 9.01 9.78 19.76
N SER A 70 8.52 10.54 18.77
CA SER A 70 7.65 10.01 17.72
C SER A 70 8.32 10.09 16.34
N GLN A 71 8.05 9.11 15.49
CA GLN A 71 8.66 9.00 14.15
C GLN A 71 7.98 9.87 13.08
N ASN A 72 6.87 10.53 13.42
CA ASN A 72 6.12 11.42 12.55
C ASN A 72 6.18 12.84 13.11
N TYR A 73 6.18 13.86 12.25
CA TYR A 73 6.04 15.25 12.70
C TYR A 73 4.67 15.49 13.34
N SER A 74 4.62 16.33 14.37
CA SER A 74 3.37 16.75 15.01
C SER A 74 2.67 17.83 14.16
N LEU A 75 1.33 17.79 14.11
CA LEU A 75 0.50 18.86 13.56
C LEU A 75 -0.56 19.27 14.57
N PHE A 76 -0.60 20.57 14.88
CA PHE A 76 -1.44 21.11 15.94
C PHE A 76 -2.73 21.72 15.37
N PHE A 77 -3.89 21.28 15.85
CA PHE A 77 -5.12 22.03 15.69
C PHE A 77 -5.32 22.89 16.94
N ILE A 78 -5.44 24.21 16.76
CA ILE A 78 -5.44 25.15 17.87
C ILE A 78 -6.69 26.02 17.82
N TYR A 79 -7.50 25.89 18.87
CA TYR A 79 -8.86 26.43 18.95
C TYR A 79 -8.96 27.56 19.97
N ASN A 80 -9.97 28.43 19.79
CA ASN A 80 -10.30 29.52 20.72
C ASN A 80 -9.10 30.46 20.98
N LEU A 81 -8.31 30.72 19.94
CA LEU A 81 -7.18 31.65 19.97
C LEU A 81 -7.64 33.11 19.97
N ASN A 82 -7.00 33.92 20.82
CA ASN A 82 -7.07 35.38 20.73
C ASN A 82 -5.96 35.92 19.82
N ARG A 83 -6.15 37.16 19.33
CA ARG A 83 -5.22 37.88 18.46
C ARG A 83 -3.77 37.94 18.95
N GLU A 84 -3.55 38.01 20.26
CA GLU A 84 -2.21 38.04 20.86
C GLU A 84 -1.48 36.70 20.65
N LYS A 85 -2.07 35.58 21.09
CA LYS A 85 -1.48 34.23 20.89
C LYS A 85 -1.31 33.87 19.42
N ILE A 86 -2.19 34.36 18.53
CA ILE A 86 -2.00 34.18 17.08
C ILE A 86 -0.71 34.87 16.64
N SER A 87 -0.47 36.09 17.10
CA SER A 87 0.75 36.84 16.77
C SER A 87 2.00 36.10 17.27
N GLU A 88 1.96 35.54 18.48
CA GLU A 88 3.04 34.71 19.04
C GLU A 88 3.32 33.43 18.23
N ILE A 89 2.27 32.75 17.75
CA ILE A 89 2.39 31.52 16.95
C ILE A 89 2.90 31.82 15.53
N LEU A 90 2.48 32.94 14.93
CA LEU A 90 2.94 33.35 13.60
C LEU A 90 4.47 33.60 13.55
N GLU A 91 5.07 33.98 14.68
CA GLU A 91 6.52 34.20 14.80
C GLU A 91 7.33 32.89 15.01
N MET A 92 6.67 31.73 15.13
CA MET A 92 7.34 30.44 15.35
C MET A 92 7.80 29.80 14.03
N SER A 93 9.05 29.35 13.98
CA SER A 93 9.62 28.62 12.85
C SER A 93 9.47 27.11 13.00
N GLY A 94 9.31 26.40 11.87
CA GLY A 94 9.30 24.93 11.83
C GLY A 94 8.02 24.24 12.34
N ILE A 95 6.99 24.99 12.75
CA ILE A 95 5.73 24.43 13.24
C ILE A 95 4.74 24.11 12.12
N ARG A 96 3.90 23.09 12.35
CA ARG A 96 2.81 22.68 11.46
C ARG A 96 1.47 22.79 12.20
N CYS A 97 0.58 23.67 11.77
CA CYS A 97 -0.67 23.92 12.51
C CYS A 97 -1.84 24.47 11.69
N ILE A 98 -3.04 24.23 12.22
CA ILE A 98 -4.31 24.82 11.78
C ILE A 98 -4.88 25.63 12.95
N LEU A 99 -4.97 26.95 12.78
CA LEU A 99 -5.43 27.89 13.80
C LEU A 99 -6.89 28.28 13.53
N ASN A 100 -7.74 28.24 14.56
CA ASN A 100 -9.17 28.57 14.47
C ASN A 100 -9.51 29.68 15.48
N THR A 101 -10.00 30.83 15.00
CA THR A 101 -10.26 32.02 15.83
C THR A 101 -11.56 32.73 15.47
N ASN A 102 -12.15 33.41 16.45
CA ASN A 102 -13.23 34.38 16.25
C ASN A 102 -12.72 35.78 15.86
N ASP A 103 -11.44 36.08 16.12
CA ASP A 103 -10.90 37.42 15.91
C ASP A 103 -10.69 37.73 14.43
N LYS A 104 -10.86 39.01 14.07
CA LYS A 104 -10.45 39.49 12.75
C LYS A 104 -8.93 39.66 12.75
N VAL A 105 -8.27 38.79 11.99
CA VAL A 105 -6.80 38.72 11.86
C VAL A 105 -6.32 39.00 10.43
N SER A 106 -7.16 39.63 9.60
CA SER A 106 -6.83 40.00 8.22
C SER A 106 -5.59 40.88 8.07
N ASP A 107 -5.21 41.59 9.12
CA ASP A 107 -4.08 42.51 9.22
C ASP A 107 -2.84 41.88 9.87
N LEU A 108 -2.92 40.62 10.31
CA LEU A 108 -1.75 39.82 10.74
C LEU A 108 -1.09 39.05 9.59
N VAL A 109 -1.62 39.18 8.37
CA VAL A 109 -1.04 38.61 7.14
C VAL A 109 0.33 39.26 6.87
N LYS A 110 1.41 38.49 7.03
CA LYS A 110 2.79 38.93 6.79
C LYS A 110 3.56 37.95 5.89
N ASP A 111 3.54 36.66 6.27
CA ASP A 111 4.41 35.64 5.69
C ASP A 111 3.65 34.60 4.85
N ASP A 112 4.36 34.02 3.87
CA ASP A 112 3.85 32.95 3.01
C ASP A 112 3.66 31.61 3.73
N ALA A 113 4.18 31.43 4.94
CA ALA A 113 4.08 30.20 5.71
C ALA A 113 2.65 29.92 6.24
N PHE A 114 1.88 30.97 6.49
CA PHE A 114 0.52 30.89 7.03
C PHE A 114 -0.51 31.42 6.04
N ILE A 115 -1.40 30.56 5.56
CA ILE A 115 -2.47 30.94 4.66
C ILE A 115 -3.73 31.31 5.45
N PHE A 116 -4.27 32.49 5.21
CA PHE A 116 -5.44 33.03 5.92
C PHE A 116 -6.72 32.80 5.10
N TYR A 117 -7.66 32.02 5.64
CA TYR A 117 -8.97 31.73 5.07
C TYR A 117 -10.08 32.41 5.88
N ASN A 118 -10.84 33.28 5.21
CA ASN A 118 -12.02 33.90 5.79
C ASN A 118 -13.27 33.05 5.46
N LYS A 119 -13.77 32.31 6.46
CA LYS A 119 -14.96 31.45 6.34
C LYS A 119 -16.20 32.23 5.91
N LYS A 120 -16.37 33.47 6.40
CA LYS A 120 -17.61 34.26 6.20
C LYS A 120 -17.85 34.64 4.74
N ASN A 121 -16.80 34.90 3.97
CA ASN A 121 -16.88 35.23 2.55
C ASN A 121 -16.31 34.13 1.63
N LYS A 122 -15.81 33.02 2.20
CA LYS A 122 -15.16 31.89 1.50
C LYS A 122 -13.95 32.30 0.65
N THR A 123 -13.19 33.31 1.07
CA THR A 123 -11.98 33.78 0.37
C THR A 123 -10.72 33.54 1.18
N PHE A 124 -9.62 33.24 0.50
CA PHE A 124 -8.28 33.37 1.08
C PHE A 124 -7.75 34.80 0.92
N LEU A 125 -6.91 35.26 1.84
CA LEU A 125 -6.30 36.60 1.79
C LEU A 125 -4.94 36.63 1.09
N ASN A 126 -4.10 35.61 1.31
CA ASN A 126 -2.74 35.50 0.80
C ASN A 126 -2.49 34.17 0.06
N TYR A 127 -3.53 33.64 -0.60
CA TYR A 127 -3.42 32.50 -1.49
C TYR A 127 -4.08 32.83 -2.82
N ASN A 128 -3.27 33.06 -3.86
CA ASN A 128 -3.80 33.38 -5.17
C ASN A 128 -4.28 32.11 -5.88
N LYS A 129 -5.61 31.93 -5.96
CA LYS A 129 -6.23 30.80 -6.67
C LYS A 129 -5.97 30.81 -8.18
N ILE A 130 -5.56 31.95 -8.76
CA ILE A 130 -5.40 32.10 -10.22
C ILE A 130 -4.06 31.55 -10.70
N ASP A 131 -3.00 31.67 -9.89
CA ASP A 131 -1.65 31.24 -10.25
C ASP A 131 -1.39 29.76 -9.94
N VAL A 132 -2.30 29.10 -9.23
CA VAL A 132 -2.16 27.70 -8.78
C VAL A 132 -3.13 26.81 -9.55
N GLU A 133 -2.58 26.01 -10.47
CA GLU A 133 -3.30 24.92 -11.09
C GLU A 133 -3.63 23.86 -10.02
N LEU A 134 -4.93 23.53 -9.90
CA LEU A 134 -5.51 22.66 -8.87
C LEU A 134 -6.15 21.39 -9.46
N ASP A 135 -5.77 21.04 -10.69
CA ASP A 135 -6.46 20.00 -11.44
C ASP A 135 -6.15 18.60 -10.91
N PHE A 136 -4.98 18.41 -10.27
CA PHE A 136 -4.69 17.17 -9.55
C PHE A 136 -5.54 17.04 -8.27
N GLU A 137 -5.68 18.11 -7.49
CA GLU A 137 -6.48 18.11 -6.27
C GLU A 137 -7.98 17.95 -6.56
N LYS A 138 -8.48 18.60 -7.62
CA LYS A 138 -9.82 18.35 -8.17
C LYS A 138 -9.97 16.90 -8.62
N TYR A 139 -8.99 16.34 -9.33
CA TYR A 139 -9.02 14.94 -9.77
C TYR A 139 -9.10 13.98 -8.57
N LEU A 140 -8.27 14.18 -7.54
CA LEU A 140 -8.25 13.34 -6.33
C LEU A 140 -9.59 13.38 -5.59
N ILE A 141 -10.17 14.57 -5.39
CA ILE A 141 -11.45 14.73 -4.71
C ILE A 141 -12.60 14.18 -5.58
N ASN A 142 -12.71 14.59 -6.84
CA ASN A 142 -13.81 14.20 -7.73
C ASN A 142 -13.83 12.70 -8.07
N SER A 143 -12.68 12.01 -8.05
CA SER A 143 -12.60 10.56 -8.28
C SER A 143 -12.73 9.72 -6.99
N SER A 144 -12.97 10.37 -5.85
CA SER A 144 -13.23 9.69 -4.57
C SER A 144 -14.73 9.74 -4.25
N GLU A 145 -15.36 8.56 -4.15
CA GLU A 145 -16.81 8.48 -3.86
C GLU A 145 -17.17 8.85 -2.41
N ASN A 146 -16.20 8.78 -1.50
CA ASN A 146 -16.35 9.11 -0.08
C ASN A 146 -15.01 9.54 0.55
N GLU A 147 -15.08 10.02 1.79
CA GLU A 147 -13.93 10.49 2.58
C GLU A 147 -12.88 9.37 2.80
N THR A 148 -13.29 8.13 3.00
CA THR A 148 -12.38 7.00 3.20
C THR A 148 -11.50 6.74 1.97
N ILE A 149 -12.09 6.74 0.77
CA ILE A 149 -11.36 6.55 -0.50
C ILE A 149 -10.41 7.72 -0.76
N LEU A 150 -10.81 8.95 -0.41
CA LEU A 150 -9.96 10.13 -0.51
C LEU A 150 -8.76 10.02 0.44
N TYR A 151 -8.98 9.59 1.69
CA TYR A 151 -7.92 9.32 2.67
C TYR A 151 -6.93 8.25 2.17
N GLU A 152 -7.44 7.13 1.66
CA GLU A 152 -6.61 6.04 1.10
C GLU A 152 -5.74 6.51 -0.07
N ARG A 153 -6.29 7.36 -0.97
CA ARG A 153 -5.54 7.96 -2.09
C ARG A 153 -4.45 8.92 -1.63
N ILE A 154 -4.71 9.74 -0.62
CA ILE A 154 -3.70 10.66 -0.04
C ILE A 154 -2.60 9.86 0.68
N GLN A 155 -2.99 8.84 1.45
CA GLN A 155 -2.06 7.88 2.06
C GLN A 155 -1.23 7.12 1.01
N HIS A 156 -1.82 6.79 -0.14
CA HIS A 156 -1.07 6.19 -1.25
C HIS A 156 0.01 7.13 -1.79
N ILE A 157 -0.28 8.43 -1.95
CA ILE A 157 0.73 9.43 -2.35
C ILE A 157 1.87 9.51 -1.31
N LYS A 158 1.57 9.45 0.00
CA LYS A 158 2.61 9.34 1.05
C LYS A 158 3.47 8.07 0.88
N ILE A 159 2.85 6.93 0.57
CA ILE A 159 3.57 5.66 0.34
C ILE A 159 4.49 5.78 -0.89
N LEU A 160 4.03 6.38 -1.98
CA LEU A 160 4.88 6.64 -3.15
C LEU A 160 6.03 7.60 -2.84
N ALA A 161 5.77 8.70 -2.13
CA ALA A 161 6.82 9.61 -1.66
C ALA A 161 7.88 8.89 -0.82
N THR A 162 7.44 7.97 0.05
CA THR A 162 8.34 7.13 0.87
C THR A 162 9.16 6.16 0.00
N LYS A 163 8.57 5.56 -1.04
CA LYS A 163 9.30 4.74 -2.04
C LYS A 163 10.35 5.59 -2.78
N ILE A 164 9.99 6.79 -3.23
CA ILE A 164 10.89 7.72 -3.93
C ILE A 164 12.06 8.12 -3.03
N PHE A 165 11.79 8.55 -1.79
CA PHE A 165 12.82 8.87 -0.79
C PHE A 165 13.79 7.70 -0.56
N ASN A 166 13.26 6.48 -0.40
CA ASN A 166 14.08 5.29 -0.22
C ASN A 166 14.95 4.95 -1.45
N GLU A 167 14.44 5.11 -2.67
CA GLU A 167 15.24 4.87 -3.88
C GLU A 167 16.31 5.94 -4.11
N ILE A 168 16.02 7.21 -3.81
CA ILE A 168 17.02 8.29 -3.84
C ILE A 168 18.16 8.01 -2.86
N ASN A 169 17.83 7.55 -1.64
CA ASN A 169 18.84 7.20 -0.63
C ASN A 169 19.66 5.95 -0.99
N LYS A 170 19.08 4.97 -1.68
CA LYS A 170 19.81 3.78 -2.18
C LYS A 170 20.71 4.11 -3.36
N ASN A 171 20.21 4.93 -4.29
CA ASN A 171 20.84 5.22 -5.57
C ASN A 171 20.93 6.74 -5.82
N PRO A 172 21.78 7.50 -5.09
CA PRO A 172 21.81 8.97 -5.17
C PRO A 172 22.08 9.53 -6.57
N ASN A 173 22.70 8.73 -7.45
CA ASN A 173 23.09 9.10 -8.81
C ASN A 173 22.24 8.46 -9.91
N SER A 174 21.20 7.67 -9.58
CA SER A 174 20.31 7.03 -10.57
C SER A 174 18.84 7.18 -10.20
N TYR A 175 18.13 7.97 -11.00
CA TYR A 175 16.71 8.23 -10.85
C TYR A 175 15.84 7.40 -11.82
N GLU A 176 16.42 6.38 -12.47
CA GLU A 176 15.75 5.61 -13.53
C GLU A 176 14.48 4.89 -13.06
N TYR A 177 14.37 4.57 -11.77
CA TYR A 177 13.22 3.87 -11.17
C TYR A 177 12.09 4.80 -10.70
N ILE A 178 12.30 6.13 -10.61
CA ILE A 178 11.26 7.07 -10.17
C ILE A 178 10.03 7.07 -11.10
N PRO A 179 10.18 7.08 -12.44
CA PRO A 179 9.06 6.87 -13.37
C PRO A 179 8.29 5.56 -13.15
N GLU A 180 8.94 4.47 -12.74
CA GLU A 180 8.26 3.19 -12.47
C GLU A 180 7.44 3.23 -11.17
N ILE A 181 7.85 4.04 -10.19
CA ILE A 181 7.06 4.31 -8.97
C ILE A 181 5.85 5.19 -9.29
N LEU A 182 6.01 6.16 -10.19
CA LEU A 182 4.97 7.16 -10.53
C LEU A 182 4.01 6.74 -11.65
N LYS A 183 4.24 5.60 -12.31
CA LYS A 183 3.46 5.08 -13.46
C LYS A 183 1.93 5.01 -13.29
N GLU A 184 1.46 4.99 -12.05
CA GLU A 184 0.03 4.91 -11.69
C GLU A 184 -0.68 6.28 -11.81
N TYR A 185 0.08 7.36 -11.89
CA TYR A 185 -0.42 8.72 -12.09
C TYR A 185 -0.02 9.24 -13.47
N GLU A 186 -0.83 10.13 -14.05
CA GLU A 186 -0.47 10.80 -15.30
C GLU A 186 0.80 11.64 -15.13
N MET A 187 1.61 11.70 -16.19
CA MET A 187 2.90 12.42 -16.21
C MET A 187 2.78 13.89 -15.76
N ASN A 188 1.64 14.53 -16.04
CA ASN A 188 1.34 15.91 -15.64
C ASN A 188 1.31 16.10 -14.12
N TYR A 189 1.00 15.06 -13.34
CA TYR A 189 0.92 15.12 -11.87
C TYR A 189 2.20 14.65 -11.17
N TRP A 190 3.18 14.11 -11.90
CA TRP A 190 4.43 13.60 -11.33
C TRP A 190 5.20 14.68 -10.59
N GLU A 191 5.29 15.89 -11.15
CA GLU A 191 5.96 17.02 -10.50
C GLU A 191 5.30 17.40 -9.17
N ARG A 192 3.97 17.32 -9.06
CA ARG A 192 3.22 17.63 -7.84
C ARG A 192 3.56 16.62 -6.72
N ILE A 193 3.66 15.33 -7.05
CA ILE A 193 4.07 14.28 -6.11
C ILE A 193 5.56 14.41 -5.72
N LEU A 194 6.43 14.78 -6.67
CA LEU A 194 7.85 15.00 -6.40
C LEU A 194 8.09 16.23 -5.52
N ASN A 195 7.37 17.33 -5.75
CA ASN A 195 7.45 18.53 -4.93
C ASN A 195 6.89 18.28 -3.52
N PHE A 196 5.81 17.50 -3.37
CA PHE A 196 5.39 16.98 -2.06
C PHE A 196 6.48 16.14 -1.38
N THR A 197 7.16 15.26 -2.12
CA THR A 197 8.24 14.42 -1.58
C THR A 197 9.42 15.25 -1.09
N LYS A 198 9.82 16.28 -1.84
CA LYS A 198 10.86 17.26 -1.44
C LYS A 198 10.53 17.89 -0.09
N LEU A 199 9.30 18.40 0.06
CA LEU A 199 8.85 19.09 1.27
C LEU A 199 8.71 18.12 2.46
N TYR A 200 8.01 16.98 2.28
CA TYR A 200 7.71 16.03 3.36
C TYR A 200 8.97 15.44 4.01
N PHE A 201 10.01 15.16 3.23
CA PHE A 201 11.28 14.61 3.72
C PHE A 201 12.38 15.67 3.89
N ASN A 202 12.11 16.93 3.56
CA ASN A 202 13.09 18.02 3.50
C ASN A 202 14.35 17.65 2.68
N ILE A 203 14.14 17.14 1.45
CA ILE A 203 15.21 16.75 0.53
C ILE A 203 15.19 17.55 -0.77
N GLU A 204 16.37 17.74 -1.35
CA GLU A 204 16.51 18.20 -2.73
C GLU A 204 16.38 17.02 -3.70
N ILE A 205 15.38 17.06 -4.58
CA ILE A 205 15.30 16.18 -5.75
C ILE A 205 15.65 17.05 -6.96
N PRO A 206 16.70 16.73 -7.75
CA PRO A 206 17.04 17.52 -8.93
C PRO A 206 15.89 17.47 -9.95
N ASN A 207 15.78 18.50 -10.79
CA ASN A 207 14.72 18.55 -11.80
C ASN A 207 14.90 17.44 -12.84
N LEU A 208 14.17 16.34 -12.64
CA LEU A 208 14.17 15.17 -13.49
C LEU A 208 13.54 15.53 -14.84
N ASN A 209 14.39 15.70 -15.84
CA ASN A 209 13.94 16.09 -17.17
C ASN A 209 13.39 14.86 -17.91
N PHE A 210 12.15 14.47 -17.57
CA PHE A 210 11.45 13.30 -18.12
C PHE A 210 11.20 13.35 -19.64
N THR A 211 11.57 14.46 -20.30
CA THR A 211 11.53 14.65 -21.76
C THR A 211 12.62 13.85 -22.51
N GLN A 212 13.56 13.21 -21.81
CA GLN A 212 14.54 12.35 -22.48
C GLN A 212 13.85 11.14 -23.14
N LYS A 213 14.23 10.84 -24.40
CA LYS A 213 13.61 9.79 -25.24
C LYS A 213 13.55 8.39 -24.62
N LYS A 214 14.39 8.10 -23.61
CA LYS A 214 14.34 6.87 -22.77
C LYS A 214 13.01 6.69 -22.02
N TYR A 215 12.31 7.78 -21.68
CA TYR A 215 11.03 7.75 -20.97
C TYR A 215 9.85 8.07 -21.90
N LEU A 216 10.08 8.82 -22.99
CA LEU A 216 9.07 9.00 -24.05
C LEU A 216 8.73 7.69 -24.80
N THR A 217 9.60 6.67 -24.79
CA THR A 217 9.24 5.31 -25.21
C THR A 217 8.15 4.67 -24.34
N ASN A 218 7.91 5.18 -23.12
CA ASN A 218 6.81 4.74 -22.25
C ASN A 218 5.65 5.76 -22.18
N ASN A 219 5.86 7.02 -22.60
CA ASN A 219 4.85 8.09 -22.58
C ASN A 219 4.38 8.54 -23.99
N CYS A 220 4.40 7.63 -24.96
CA CYS A 220 3.58 7.69 -26.18
C CYS A 220 2.63 6.48 -26.27
N THR A 221 1.96 6.18 -25.15
CA THR A 221 1.16 4.97 -24.95
C THR A 221 -0.35 5.21 -25.04
N TYR A 222 -0.79 6.26 -25.76
CA TYR A 222 -2.19 6.35 -26.18
C TYR A 222 -2.64 5.18 -27.08
N ASN A 223 -1.68 4.46 -27.70
CA ASN A 223 -1.94 3.21 -28.42
C ASN A 223 -1.64 1.94 -27.59
N ASN A 224 -0.57 1.90 -26.79
CA ASN A 224 -0.22 0.68 -26.04
C ASN A 224 -0.99 0.52 -24.72
N ASN A 225 -1.52 1.59 -24.11
CA ASN A 225 -2.41 1.46 -22.96
C ASN A 225 -3.75 0.83 -23.37
N ALA A 226 -4.17 0.96 -24.63
CA ALA A 226 -5.30 0.22 -25.15
C ALA A 226 -4.97 -1.29 -25.18
N GLU A 227 -3.78 -1.69 -25.64
CA GLU A 227 -3.39 -3.12 -25.67
C GLU A 227 -3.09 -3.71 -24.28
N GLN A 228 -2.41 -2.99 -23.39
CA GLN A 228 -2.11 -3.48 -22.03
C GLN A 228 -3.35 -3.47 -21.12
N ASN A 229 -4.22 -2.45 -21.19
CA ASN A 229 -5.51 -2.52 -20.52
C ASN A 229 -6.42 -3.57 -21.18
N ALA A 230 -6.41 -3.73 -22.51
CA ALA A 230 -7.15 -4.83 -23.15
C ALA A 230 -6.59 -6.20 -22.73
N GLN A 231 -5.28 -6.34 -22.52
CA GLN A 231 -4.67 -7.56 -22.01
C GLN A 231 -5.06 -7.81 -20.55
N PHE A 232 -4.98 -6.81 -19.68
CA PHE A 232 -5.41 -6.91 -18.28
C PHE A 232 -6.91 -7.21 -18.17
N VAL A 233 -7.76 -6.47 -18.90
CA VAL A 233 -9.20 -6.72 -18.99
C VAL A 233 -9.50 -8.09 -19.61
N ARG A 234 -8.73 -8.56 -20.61
CA ARG A 234 -8.85 -9.92 -21.15
C ARG A 234 -8.51 -10.97 -20.09
N LEU A 235 -7.42 -10.80 -19.35
CA LEU A 235 -7.03 -11.70 -18.25
C LEU A 235 -8.04 -11.69 -17.10
N LEU A 236 -8.66 -10.55 -16.80
CA LEU A 236 -9.77 -10.45 -15.85
C LEU A 236 -11.03 -11.17 -16.37
N ASN A 237 -11.38 -11.00 -17.64
CA ASN A 237 -12.52 -11.69 -18.27
C ASN A 237 -12.26 -13.21 -18.41
N GLU A 238 -11.01 -13.62 -18.61
CA GLU A 238 -10.57 -15.02 -18.54
C GLU A 238 -10.80 -15.58 -17.13
N TYR A 239 -10.32 -14.88 -16.08
CA TYR A 239 -10.53 -15.28 -14.69
C TYR A 239 -12.02 -15.34 -14.30
N GLN A 240 -12.79 -14.30 -14.61
CA GLN A 240 -14.23 -14.25 -14.34
C GLN A 240 -14.96 -15.41 -15.00
N TYR A 241 -14.64 -15.70 -16.27
CA TYR A 241 -15.20 -16.87 -16.96
C TYR A 241 -14.86 -18.17 -16.23
N LEU A 242 -13.58 -18.41 -15.89
CA LEU A 242 -13.16 -19.60 -15.15
C LEU A 242 -13.91 -19.76 -13.82
N THR A 243 -14.15 -18.66 -13.10
CA THR A 243 -14.92 -18.66 -11.83
C THR A 243 -16.44 -18.79 -11.99
N SER A 244 -16.98 -18.58 -13.20
CA SER A 244 -18.43 -18.56 -13.47
C SER A 244 -19.03 -19.90 -13.91
N ILE A 245 -18.20 -20.89 -14.23
CA ILE A 245 -18.65 -22.14 -14.88
C ILE A 245 -19.34 -23.07 -13.90
N ASN A 246 -18.60 -23.52 -12.87
CA ASN A 246 -19.08 -24.51 -11.91
C ASN A 246 -18.32 -24.33 -10.59
N LYS A 247 -19.05 -24.35 -9.47
CA LYS A 247 -18.52 -24.09 -8.12
C LYS A 247 -17.43 -25.09 -7.71
N HIS A 248 -17.54 -26.36 -8.11
CA HIS A 248 -16.57 -27.39 -7.77
C HIS A 248 -15.25 -27.17 -8.52
N VAL A 249 -15.36 -26.99 -9.84
CA VAL A 249 -14.26 -26.64 -10.75
C VAL A 249 -13.55 -25.34 -10.33
N THR A 250 -14.32 -24.32 -9.93
CA THR A 250 -13.81 -23.02 -9.45
C THR A 250 -13.08 -23.12 -8.11
N ASN A 251 -13.59 -23.93 -7.17
CA ASN A 251 -12.97 -24.09 -5.86
C ASN A 251 -11.61 -24.80 -5.98
N GLU A 252 -11.53 -25.87 -6.77
CA GLU A 252 -10.24 -26.53 -7.06
C GLU A 252 -9.28 -25.54 -7.74
N PHE A 253 -9.74 -24.80 -8.76
CA PHE A 253 -8.92 -23.81 -9.48
C PHE A 253 -8.23 -22.82 -8.53
N ILE A 254 -8.99 -22.24 -7.60
CA ILE A 254 -8.49 -21.28 -6.62
C ILE A 254 -7.46 -21.94 -5.69
N GLN A 255 -7.72 -23.17 -5.23
CA GLN A 255 -6.78 -23.89 -4.37
C GLN A 255 -5.50 -24.30 -5.12
N THR A 256 -5.61 -24.76 -6.37
CA THR A 256 -4.46 -25.07 -7.24
C THR A 256 -3.64 -23.80 -7.52
N LEU A 257 -4.26 -22.63 -7.71
CA LEU A 257 -3.53 -21.34 -7.86
C LEU A 257 -2.65 -21.03 -6.63
N HIS A 258 -3.21 -21.17 -5.41
CA HIS A 258 -2.44 -20.96 -4.19
C HIS A 258 -1.35 -22.02 -3.98
N HIS A 259 -1.62 -23.27 -4.32
CA HIS A 259 -0.66 -24.38 -4.23
C HIS A 259 0.52 -24.17 -5.21
N TYR A 260 0.23 -23.93 -6.49
CA TYR A 260 1.22 -23.66 -7.53
C TYR A 260 2.08 -22.44 -7.17
N ARG A 261 1.47 -21.36 -6.66
CA ARG A 261 2.20 -20.19 -6.15
C ARG A 261 3.18 -20.59 -5.03
N SER A 262 2.74 -21.38 -4.05
CA SER A 262 3.60 -21.79 -2.92
C SER A 262 4.80 -22.65 -3.32
N LEU A 263 4.70 -23.40 -4.44
CA LEU A 263 5.76 -24.28 -4.93
C LEU A 263 6.65 -23.66 -6.01
N LYS A 264 6.12 -22.74 -6.83
CA LYS A 264 6.78 -22.24 -8.06
C LYS A 264 7.09 -20.74 -8.07
N VAL A 265 6.58 -19.96 -7.11
CA VAL A 265 6.78 -18.51 -7.05
C VAL A 265 7.49 -18.13 -5.75
N ASN A 266 8.61 -17.41 -5.85
CA ASN A 266 9.32 -16.90 -4.67
C ASN A 266 8.52 -15.74 -4.05
N PRO A 267 8.09 -15.81 -2.76
CA PRO A 267 7.28 -14.77 -2.13
C PRO A 267 7.90 -13.37 -2.12
N ARG A 268 9.22 -13.25 -2.31
CA ARG A 268 9.91 -11.94 -2.35
C ARG A 268 9.62 -11.10 -3.59
N TYR A 269 9.00 -11.67 -4.63
CA TYR A 269 8.61 -10.97 -5.86
C TYR A 269 7.10 -10.73 -5.99
N LEU A 270 6.33 -10.97 -4.91
CA LEU A 270 4.90 -10.76 -4.87
C LEU A 270 4.56 -9.58 -3.97
N ASP A 271 3.68 -8.70 -4.44
CA ASP A 271 3.07 -7.67 -3.58
C ASP A 271 2.15 -8.34 -2.53
N MET A 272 1.97 -7.70 -1.36
CA MET A 272 1.17 -8.26 -0.27
C MET A 272 -0.25 -8.68 -0.70
N GLU A 273 -0.88 -7.94 -1.62
CA GLU A 273 -2.20 -8.29 -2.14
C GLU A 273 -2.19 -9.54 -3.05
N GLN A 274 -1.08 -9.79 -3.76
CA GLN A 274 -0.85 -10.98 -4.57
C GLN A 274 -0.56 -12.22 -3.68
N LEU A 275 -0.36 -12.05 -2.37
CA LEU A 275 -0.28 -13.16 -1.41
C LEU A 275 -1.64 -13.68 -0.95
N TYR A 276 -2.75 -12.96 -1.19
CA TYR A 276 -4.06 -13.34 -0.67
C TYR A 276 -5.21 -13.34 -1.69
N HIS A 277 -5.17 -12.54 -2.75
CA HIS A 277 -6.28 -12.47 -3.72
C HIS A 277 -6.06 -13.41 -4.94
N PRO A 278 -6.91 -14.44 -5.16
CA PRO A 278 -6.73 -15.40 -6.25
C PRO A 278 -6.76 -14.77 -7.65
N GLN A 279 -7.56 -13.72 -7.83
CA GLN A 279 -7.61 -12.90 -9.04
C GLN A 279 -6.27 -12.22 -9.35
N LYS A 280 -5.62 -11.61 -8.34
CA LYS A 280 -4.32 -10.96 -8.49
C LYS A 280 -3.21 -12.00 -8.74
N ILE A 281 -3.30 -13.19 -8.11
CA ILE A 281 -2.41 -14.33 -8.36
C ILE A 281 -2.54 -14.83 -9.81
N TYR A 282 -3.76 -15.00 -10.32
CA TYR A 282 -3.98 -15.47 -11.69
C TYR A 282 -3.42 -14.48 -12.72
N VAL A 283 -3.68 -13.18 -12.55
CA VAL A 283 -3.13 -12.14 -13.45
C VAL A 283 -1.59 -12.14 -13.40
N TYR A 284 -0.99 -12.25 -12.21
CA TYR A 284 0.46 -12.35 -12.06
C TYR A 284 1.03 -13.60 -12.77
N LEU A 285 0.45 -14.78 -12.53
CA LEU A 285 0.90 -16.03 -13.16
C LEU A 285 0.73 -16.00 -14.69
N ARG A 286 -0.40 -15.52 -15.20
CA ARG A 286 -0.63 -15.34 -16.65
C ARG A 286 0.38 -14.37 -17.28
N THR A 287 0.73 -13.30 -16.58
CA THR A 287 1.63 -12.25 -17.11
C THR A 287 3.10 -12.68 -17.07
N HIS A 288 3.56 -13.28 -15.97
CA HIS A 288 4.99 -13.52 -15.73
C HIS A 288 5.45 -14.96 -15.93
N HIS A 289 4.60 -15.95 -15.64
CA HIS A 289 4.98 -17.38 -15.66
C HIS A 289 4.45 -18.13 -16.88
N TRP A 290 3.19 -17.89 -17.26
CA TRP A 290 2.49 -18.68 -18.28
C TRP A 290 2.41 -17.99 -19.65
N LYS A 291 2.57 -16.66 -19.70
CA LYS A 291 2.60 -15.82 -20.91
C LYS A 291 1.37 -16.00 -21.81
N ASP A 292 1.47 -16.80 -22.87
CA ASP A 292 0.46 -16.86 -23.92
C ASP A 292 -0.74 -17.74 -23.57
N LYS A 293 -0.53 -18.84 -22.84
CA LYS A 293 -1.56 -19.83 -22.47
C LYS A 293 -1.42 -20.27 -21.02
N ILE A 294 -2.46 -20.84 -20.41
CA ILE A 294 -2.36 -21.49 -19.09
C ILE A 294 -1.38 -22.67 -19.19
N ASP A 295 -0.48 -22.80 -18.21
CA ASP A 295 0.51 -23.88 -18.15
C ASP A 295 -0.17 -25.27 -18.14
N THR A 296 0.35 -26.19 -18.95
CA THR A 296 -0.22 -27.53 -19.11
C THR A 296 -0.01 -28.40 -17.89
N GLU A 297 1.05 -28.18 -17.11
CA GLU A 297 1.22 -28.90 -15.83
C GLU A 297 0.22 -28.40 -14.78
N PHE A 298 0.05 -27.08 -14.64
CA PHE A 298 -1.02 -26.50 -13.81
C PHE A 298 -2.41 -27.04 -14.19
N PHE A 299 -2.70 -27.13 -15.50
CA PHE A 299 -3.99 -27.66 -15.96
C PHE A 299 -4.19 -29.15 -15.63
N LYS A 300 -3.13 -29.98 -15.69
CA LYS A 300 -3.19 -31.38 -15.24
C LYS A 300 -3.48 -31.47 -13.73
N GLU A 301 -2.78 -30.69 -12.92
CA GLU A 301 -3.00 -30.66 -11.46
C GLU A 301 -4.44 -30.27 -11.12
N TRP A 302 -4.98 -29.26 -11.81
CA TRP A 302 -6.34 -28.78 -11.61
C TRP A 302 -7.41 -29.80 -12.00
N ILE A 303 -7.32 -30.46 -13.16
CA ILE A 303 -8.35 -31.46 -13.55
C ILE A 303 -8.33 -32.67 -12.60
N GLN A 304 -7.17 -33.02 -12.02
CA GLN A 304 -7.07 -34.18 -11.12
C GLN A 304 -7.82 -34.02 -9.78
N MET A 305 -8.35 -32.83 -9.45
CA MET A 305 -9.18 -32.57 -8.27
C MET A 305 -8.56 -33.05 -6.94
N ARG A 306 -7.22 -33.02 -6.85
CA ARG A 306 -6.47 -33.64 -5.74
C ARG A 306 -6.62 -32.88 -4.43
N ILE A 307 -6.91 -31.59 -4.46
CA ILE A 307 -6.89 -30.75 -3.25
C ILE A 307 -8.27 -30.78 -2.57
N THR A 308 -9.37 -30.65 -3.33
CA THR A 308 -10.74 -30.80 -2.81
C THR A 308 -11.22 -32.25 -2.74
N GLY A 309 -10.57 -33.19 -3.44
CA GLY A 309 -10.97 -34.60 -3.49
C GLY A 309 -12.27 -34.86 -4.26
N HIS A 310 -12.72 -33.88 -5.06
CA HIS A 310 -13.99 -33.95 -5.79
C HIS A 310 -13.93 -34.98 -6.94
N LYS A 311 -14.92 -35.87 -7.01
CA LYS A 311 -15.04 -36.82 -8.13
C LYS A 311 -15.73 -36.12 -9.30
N LEU A 312 -15.02 -36.00 -10.42
CA LEU A 312 -15.52 -35.42 -11.66
C LEU A 312 -16.83 -36.09 -12.11
N THR A 313 -17.87 -35.28 -12.28
CA THR A 313 -19.14 -35.69 -12.91
C THR A 313 -19.08 -35.48 -14.42
N GLU A 314 -20.02 -36.06 -15.17
CA GLU A 314 -20.15 -35.80 -16.62
C GLU A 314 -20.34 -34.32 -16.94
N GLN A 315 -21.01 -33.58 -16.04
CA GLN A 315 -21.15 -32.13 -16.13
C GLN A 315 -19.80 -31.41 -15.94
N ASP A 316 -19.00 -31.80 -14.93
CA ASP A 316 -17.66 -31.23 -14.72
C ASP A 316 -16.73 -31.51 -15.91
N ILE A 317 -16.79 -32.72 -16.51
CA ILE A 317 -16.02 -33.08 -17.70
C ILE A 317 -16.44 -32.21 -18.90
N THR A 318 -17.74 -32.07 -19.14
CA THR A 318 -18.29 -31.19 -20.19
C THR A 318 -17.89 -29.72 -19.97
N ASP A 319 -17.75 -29.30 -18.73
CA ASP A 319 -17.30 -27.95 -18.36
C ASP A 319 -15.77 -27.77 -18.57
N PHE A 320 -14.95 -28.79 -18.30
CA PHE A 320 -13.54 -28.81 -18.67
C PHE A 320 -13.31 -28.88 -20.19
N GLU A 321 -14.18 -29.52 -20.96
CA GLU A 321 -14.13 -29.49 -22.43
C GLU A 321 -14.34 -28.06 -22.98
N LYS A 322 -15.32 -27.31 -22.45
CA LYS A 322 -15.54 -25.89 -22.78
C LYS A 322 -14.32 -25.03 -22.44
N ILE A 323 -13.65 -25.31 -21.31
CA ILE A 323 -12.39 -24.65 -20.94
C ILE A 323 -11.29 -24.99 -21.95
N CYS A 324 -11.14 -26.26 -22.34
CA CYS A 324 -10.16 -26.66 -23.34
C CYS A 324 -10.36 -25.96 -24.68
N ASP A 325 -11.61 -25.86 -25.17
CA ASP A 325 -11.94 -25.16 -26.40
C ASP A 325 -11.65 -23.65 -26.31
N LYS A 326 -12.06 -22.99 -25.21
CA LYS A 326 -11.88 -21.54 -25.07
C LYS A 326 -10.42 -21.12 -24.90
N PHE A 327 -9.62 -21.90 -24.17
CA PHE A 327 -8.21 -21.61 -23.88
C PHE A 327 -7.22 -22.33 -24.81
N GLN A 328 -7.72 -23.08 -25.81
CA GLN A 328 -6.92 -23.87 -26.74
C GLN A 328 -5.93 -24.81 -26.03
N LEU A 329 -6.42 -25.54 -25.03
CA LEU A 329 -5.65 -26.52 -24.24
C LEU A 329 -5.79 -27.93 -24.83
N PRO A 330 -4.82 -28.85 -24.64
CA PRO A 330 -4.87 -30.17 -25.25
C PRO A 330 -6.00 -31.04 -24.66
N LYS A 331 -7.05 -31.29 -25.45
CA LYS A 331 -8.16 -32.19 -25.08
C LYS A 331 -7.73 -33.63 -24.77
N THR A 332 -6.55 -34.04 -25.24
CA THR A 332 -5.92 -35.33 -24.90
C THR A 332 -5.70 -35.51 -23.39
N LEU A 333 -5.63 -34.43 -22.61
CA LEU A 333 -5.52 -34.48 -21.15
C LEU A 333 -6.83 -34.96 -20.48
N LEU A 334 -7.99 -34.79 -21.13
CA LEU A 334 -9.28 -35.29 -20.64
C LEU A 334 -9.54 -36.75 -21.02
N MET A 335 -8.97 -37.23 -22.13
CA MET A 335 -9.11 -38.63 -22.57
C MET A 335 -8.56 -39.63 -21.54
N ASN A 336 -7.46 -39.27 -20.85
CA ASN A 336 -6.86 -40.07 -19.78
C ASN A 336 -7.73 -40.19 -18.51
N ILE A 337 -8.86 -39.48 -18.46
CA ILE A 337 -9.79 -39.43 -17.33
C ILE A 337 -11.13 -40.07 -17.72
N SER A 338 -11.53 -39.93 -18.99
CA SER A 338 -12.71 -40.59 -19.57
C SER A 338 -12.53 -42.10 -19.76
N MET A 339 -11.31 -42.57 -20.02
CA MET A 339 -10.99 -43.98 -20.28
C MET A 339 -10.35 -44.66 -19.05
N GLY A 340 -11.15 -44.94 -18.01
CA GLY A 340 -10.68 -45.73 -16.87
C GLY A 340 -11.42 -45.50 -15.56
N SER A 341 -12.63 -46.04 -15.42
CA SER A 341 -13.20 -46.29 -14.09
C SER A 341 -12.60 -47.56 -13.49
N SER A 342 -12.46 -47.56 -12.15
CA SER A 342 -12.07 -48.71 -11.32
C SER A 342 -10.64 -49.25 -11.47
N GLU A 343 -9.71 -48.66 -10.74
CA GLU A 343 -8.81 -49.46 -9.88
C GLU A 343 -8.51 -48.71 -8.58
N ALA A 344 -8.62 -49.40 -7.44
CA ALA A 344 -8.54 -48.79 -6.12
C ALA A 344 -7.09 -48.72 -5.62
N HIS A 345 -6.38 -47.64 -5.94
CA HIS A 345 -5.11 -47.34 -5.28
C HIS A 345 -5.33 -46.69 -3.91
N ILE A 346 -5.57 -47.55 -2.92
CA ILE A 346 -5.20 -47.28 -1.52
C ILE A 346 -3.67 -47.38 -1.45
N ILE A 347 -2.98 -46.23 -1.41
CA ILE A 347 -1.53 -46.12 -1.19
C ILE A 347 -1.34 -45.03 -0.10
N PRO A 348 -0.43 -45.23 0.87
CA PRO A 348 -0.74 -44.91 2.26
C PRO A 348 -0.40 -43.49 2.71
N VAL A 349 -0.87 -43.16 3.91
CA VAL A 349 -0.35 -42.07 4.75
C VAL A 349 1.18 -42.17 4.81
N PRO A 350 1.93 -41.08 4.56
CA PRO A 350 3.37 -41.09 4.75
C PRO A 350 3.68 -41.33 6.22
N GLN A 351 4.22 -42.51 6.54
CA GLN A 351 5.00 -42.68 7.75
C GLN A 351 6.39 -42.10 7.50
N GLU A 352 6.91 -41.43 8.52
CA GLU A 352 8.31 -41.04 8.60
C GLU A 352 9.17 -42.32 8.57
N ASP A 353 10.21 -42.37 7.73
CA ASP A 353 11.55 -42.81 8.13
C ASP A 353 12.58 -42.71 6.98
N ASP A 354 13.78 -42.27 7.39
CA ASP A 354 15.12 -42.49 6.83
C ASP A 354 15.37 -42.77 5.34
N PHE A 355 16.21 -41.91 4.73
CA PHE A 355 17.28 -42.40 3.86
C PHE A 355 18.63 -41.69 4.08
N ILE A 356 19.68 -42.50 4.06
CA ILE A 356 21.04 -42.17 4.51
C ILE A 356 21.93 -41.61 3.38
N ASN A 357 22.77 -40.64 3.76
CA ASN A 357 23.96 -40.08 3.10
C ASN A 357 24.65 -40.91 1.99
N LYS A 358 25.19 -40.21 0.96
CA LYS A 358 26.65 -39.94 0.85
C LYS A 358 27.09 -39.08 -0.37
N SER A 359 28.05 -38.17 -0.10
CA SER A 359 29.22 -37.72 -0.90
C SER A 359 29.01 -37.17 -2.33
N ASP A 360 29.58 -36.05 -2.78
CA ASP A 360 30.51 -35.02 -2.22
C ASP A 360 30.33 -33.73 -3.11
N CYS A 361 31.03 -32.58 -3.00
CA CYS A 361 32.29 -32.19 -2.34
C CYS A 361 32.21 -30.74 -1.74
N PRO A 362 33.17 -29.76 -1.79
CA PRO A 362 33.42 -28.95 -0.59
C PRO A 362 33.16 -27.43 -0.66
N ASP A 363 33.05 -26.83 0.53
CA ASP A 363 33.32 -25.44 0.98
C ASP A 363 32.78 -24.25 0.13
N ASP A 364 32.10 -23.26 0.71
CA ASP A 364 32.61 -22.47 1.85
C ASP A 364 31.51 -21.59 2.52
N LYS A 365 31.83 -21.00 3.68
CA LYS A 365 31.10 -19.94 4.44
C LYS A 365 29.92 -20.35 5.34
N LYS A 366 30.30 -20.77 6.55
CA LYS A 366 29.63 -20.63 7.86
C LYS A 366 28.29 -19.86 7.88
N THR A 367 27.20 -20.60 8.06
CA THR A 367 25.96 -20.11 8.68
C THR A 367 25.72 -20.94 9.94
N LEU A 368 25.38 -20.31 11.08
CA LEU A 368 25.06 -21.05 12.30
C LEU A 368 23.83 -21.95 12.06
N ARG A 369 24.05 -23.26 12.02
CA ARG A 369 22.98 -24.23 12.27
C ARG A 369 22.76 -24.30 13.77
N HIS A 370 21.71 -23.66 14.27
CA HIS A 370 21.13 -24.05 15.56
C HIS A 370 20.06 -25.10 15.31
N ASP A 371 20.04 -26.13 16.16
CA ASP A 371 19.25 -27.32 15.96
C ASP A 371 17.75 -27.03 15.96
N ILE A 372 17.10 -27.53 14.91
CA ILE A 372 15.64 -27.57 14.81
C ILE A 372 15.18 -28.73 15.71
N GLU A 373 15.10 -28.49 17.02
CA GLU A 373 14.34 -29.38 17.92
C GLU A 373 12.90 -29.44 17.39
N ASN A 374 12.44 -30.65 17.02
CA ASN A 374 11.13 -30.87 16.40
C ASN A 374 9.99 -30.30 17.26
N LEU A 375 9.12 -29.50 16.63
CA LEU A 375 7.96 -28.90 17.28
C LEU A 375 6.96 -30.01 17.69
N PRO A 376 6.67 -30.21 18.99
CA PRO A 376 5.70 -31.23 19.41
C PRO A 376 4.28 -30.88 18.93
N SER A 377 3.44 -31.90 18.71
CA SER A 377 2.06 -31.70 18.23
C SER A 377 1.19 -30.95 19.24
N ILE A 378 0.37 -30.02 18.74
CA ILE A 378 -0.62 -29.24 19.50
C ILE A 378 -1.60 -30.14 20.27
N GLN A 379 -1.85 -31.37 19.80
CA GLN A 379 -2.70 -32.34 20.51
C GLN A 379 -2.14 -32.73 21.88
N ASN A 380 -0.82 -32.64 22.09
CA ASN A 380 -0.20 -32.81 23.40
C ASN A 380 0.19 -31.44 23.99
N TYR A 381 -0.85 -30.67 24.34
CA TYR A 381 -0.73 -29.26 24.73
C TYR A 381 0.29 -28.99 25.85
N ASN A 382 0.48 -29.93 26.78
CA ASN A 382 1.48 -29.77 27.85
C ASN A 382 2.92 -29.79 27.32
N ALA A 383 3.23 -30.69 26.36
CA ALA A 383 4.54 -30.73 25.71
C ALA A 383 4.75 -29.51 24.80
N PHE A 384 3.71 -29.09 24.07
CA PHE A 384 3.72 -27.88 23.25
C PHE A 384 3.98 -26.60 24.08
N LYS A 385 3.26 -26.44 25.19
CA LYS A 385 3.44 -25.32 26.13
C LYS A 385 4.84 -25.31 26.74
N TYR A 386 5.36 -26.48 27.14
CA TYR A 386 6.71 -26.58 27.71
C TYR A 386 7.80 -26.23 26.68
N PHE A 387 7.66 -26.69 25.44
CA PHE A 387 8.57 -26.33 24.33
C PHE A 387 8.61 -24.82 24.08
N PHE A 388 7.44 -24.17 24.04
CA PHE A 388 7.36 -22.72 23.86
C PHE A 388 7.96 -21.93 25.04
N LEU A 389 7.69 -22.34 26.28
CA LEU A 389 8.28 -21.70 27.46
C LEU A 389 9.81 -21.83 27.46
N LYS A 390 10.35 -23.04 27.23
CA LYS A 390 11.80 -23.28 27.11
C LYS A 390 12.44 -22.43 26.01
N ARG A 391 11.75 -22.21 24.87
CA ARG A 391 12.24 -21.35 23.78
C ARG A 391 12.21 -19.86 24.14
N LEU A 392 11.21 -19.39 24.89
CA LEU A 392 11.17 -18.01 25.38
C LEU A 392 12.29 -17.76 26.40
N ASP A 393 12.50 -18.67 27.36
CA ASP A 393 13.60 -18.59 28.34
C ASP A 393 14.98 -18.52 27.65
N GLN A 394 15.18 -19.30 26.59
CA GLN A 394 16.41 -19.25 25.77
C GLN A 394 16.60 -17.90 25.06
N ILE A 395 15.52 -17.31 24.52
CA ILE A 395 15.57 -16.00 23.87
C ILE A 395 15.89 -14.90 24.89
N ASP A 396 15.29 -14.94 26.08
CA ASP A 396 15.57 -13.97 27.15
C ASP A 396 17.00 -14.09 27.70
N GLN A 397 17.57 -15.31 27.75
CA GLN A 397 19.01 -15.50 28.03
C GLN A 397 19.88 -14.86 26.93
N MET A 398 19.62 -15.12 25.65
CA MET A 398 20.39 -14.50 24.55
C MET A 398 20.29 -12.97 24.55
N ILE A 399 19.11 -12.40 24.83
CA ILE A 399 18.92 -10.94 24.96
C ILE A 399 19.73 -10.39 26.15
N SER A 400 19.81 -11.14 27.25
CA SER A 400 20.58 -10.74 28.44
C SER A 400 22.09 -10.79 28.19
N GLU A 401 22.58 -11.82 27.48
CA GLU A 401 23.99 -11.92 27.07
C GLU A 401 24.39 -10.78 26.13
N ILE A 402 23.54 -10.44 25.14
CA ILE A 402 23.78 -9.32 24.22
C ILE A 402 23.79 -7.96 24.95
N LYS A 403 22.96 -7.78 25.99
CA LYS A 403 22.96 -6.56 26.80
C LYS A 403 24.22 -6.42 27.67
N ASN A 404 24.79 -7.52 28.12
CA ASN A 404 26.01 -7.55 28.93
C ASN A 404 27.31 -7.55 28.10
N SER A 405 27.21 -7.57 26.76
CA SER A 405 28.35 -7.50 25.83
C SER A 405 28.57 -6.10 25.22
N LYS A 406 28.00 -5.05 25.84
CA LYS A 406 28.21 -3.63 25.54
C LYS A 406 28.63 -2.89 26.81
#